data_AF-A0A662GQI4-F1
#
_entry.id   AF-A0A662GQI4-F1
#
_cell.length_a   1.000
_cell.length_b   1.000
_cell.length_c   1.000
_cell.angle_alpha   90.00
_cell.angle_beta   90.00
_cell.angle_gamma   90.00
#
_symmetry.space_group_name_H-M   'P 1'
#
loop_
_entity.id
_entity.type
_entity.pdbx_description
1 polymer ?
#
loop_
_entity_poly.entity_id
_entity_poly.type
_entity_poly.pdbx_seq_one_letter_code
_entity_poly.pdbx_strand_id
1 'polypeptide(L)'
;MRVYLDTNVLVAYFKPNDPYYLDSRAILNCSRINKVVSFLTLAEFSSVISRLEKGGQVEFAPEIRAIISKIPPREKAIILSKYIVKKFNLEVLGAKEPVNLKIGDKPVLFPLEFLKIIGSSLF
;
A
#
# COMPACT_ATOMS: atom_id res chain seq x y z
N MET A 1 16.12 -1.68 14.52
CA MET A 1 16.67 -1.42 13.18
C MET A 1 15.58 -0.76 12.34
N ARG A 2 15.91 0.30 11.59
CA ARG A 2 14.97 1.03 10.73
C ARG A 2 15.38 0.81 9.28
N VAL A 3 14.43 0.48 8.41
CA VAL A 3 14.68 0.26 6.98
C VAL A 3 13.73 1.10 6.15
N TYR A 4 14.27 1.70 5.09
CA TYR A 4 13.47 2.36 4.08
C TYR A 4 13.17 1.36 2.97
N LEU A 5 11.88 1.15 2.68
CA LEU A 5 11.39 0.20 1.71
C LEU A 5 11.05 0.91 0.40
N ASP A 6 11.48 0.31 -0.69
CA ASP A 6 11.13 0.75 -2.05
C ASP A 6 9.88 0.00 -2.57
N THR A 7 9.30 0.50 -3.66
CA THR A 7 8.06 0.00 -4.27
C THR A 7 8.19 -1.47 -4.64
N ASN A 8 9.35 -1.91 -5.14
CA ASN A 8 9.58 -3.30 -5.54
C ASN A 8 9.35 -4.30 -4.38
N VAL A 9 9.78 -3.96 -3.15
CA VAL A 9 9.58 -4.81 -1.97
C VAL A 9 8.09 -4.95 -1.70
N LEU A 10 7.32 -3.86 -1.78
CA LEU A 10 5.87 -3.89 -1.55
C LEU A 10 5.13 -4.71 -2.62
N VAL A 11 5.54 -4.57 -3.89
CA VAL A 11 4.91 -5.26 -5.03
C VAL A 11 5.24 -6.75 -5.02
N ALA A 12 6.50 -7.12 -4.77
CA ALA A 12 6.94 -8.52 -4.75
C ALA A 12 6.13 -9.36 -3.77
N TYR A 13 5.66 -8.78 -2.65
CA TYR A 13 4.79 -9.47 -1.67
C TYR A 13 3.54 -10.09 -2.29
N PHE A 14 3.00 -9.47 -3.35
CA PHE A 14 1.76 -9.89 -3.99
C PHE A 14 1.98 -10.74 -5.24
N LYS A 15 3.22 -11.03 -5.64
CA LYS A 15 3.56 -11.73 -6.86
C LYS A 15 4.26 -13.06 -6.54
N PRO A 16 3.54 -14.19 -6.40
CA PRO A 16 4.16 -15.48 -6.06
C PRO A 16 5.27 -15.93 -7.00
N ASN A 17 5.21 -15.52 -8.27
CA ASN A 17 6.20 -15.84 -9.30
C ASN A 17 7.37 -14.83 -9.35
N ASP A 18 7.41 -13.83 -8.46
CA ASP A 18 8.52 -12.89 -8.37
C ASP A 18 9.71 -13.55 -7.65
N PRO A 19 10.94 -13.45 -8.18
CA PRO A 19 12.12 -14.03 -7.53
C PRO A 19 12.32 -13.58 -6.08
N TYR A 20 11.86 -12.38 -5.73
CA TYR A 20 11.99 -11.79 -4.40
C TYR A 20 10.73 -11.93 -3.54
N TYR A 21 9.77 -12.78 -3.94
CA TYR A 21 8.51 -13.00 -3.22
C TYR A 21 8.75 -13.39 -1.75
N LEU A 22 9.62 -14.36 -1.51
CA LEU A 22 9.89 -14.87 -0.16
C LEU A 22 10.64 -13.84 0.70
N ASP A 23 11.61 -13.13 0.13
CA ASP A 23 12.37 -12.08 0.82
C ASP A 23 11.46 -10.93 1.22
N SER A 24 10.62 -10.46 0.29
CA SER A 24 9.62 -9.44 0.56
C SER A 24 8.68 -9.85 1.70
N ARG A 25 8.18 -11.10 1.68
CA ARG A 25 7.34 -11.62 2.77
C ARG A 25 8.08 -11.67 4.10
N ALA A 26 9.35 -12.07 4.11
CA ALA A 26 10.16 -12.10 5.33
C ALA A 26 10.35 -10.68 5.90
N ILE A 27 10.71 -9.71 5.05
CA ILE A 27 10.92 -8.30 5.44
C ILE A 27 9.62 -7.70 5.97
N LEU A 28 8.51 -7.82 5.24
CA LEU A 28 7.25 -7.17 5.57
C LEU A 28 6.57 -7.75 6.81
N ASN A 29 6.73 -9.06 7.06
CA ASN A 29 6.18 -9.71 8.25
C ASN A 29 7.11 -9.63 9.48
N CYS A 30 8.35 -9.15 9.33
CA CYS A 30 9.26 -9.01 10.46
C CYS A 30 8.82 -7.87 11.39
N SER A 31 8.42 -8.20 12.62
CA SER A 31 8.00 -7.22 13.64
C SER A 31 9.17 -6.48 14.30
N ARG A 32 10.40 -7.01 14.21
CA ARG A 32 11.61 -6.42 14.81
C ARG A 32 12.20 -5.26 14.00
N ILE A 33 11.65 -5.00 12.81
CA ILE A 33 12.14 -3.97 11.89
C ILE A 33 11.09 -2.86 11.79
N ASN A 34 11.53 -1.62 12.01
CA ASN A 34 10.71 -0.45 11.74
C ASN A 34 10.77 -0.15 10.24
N LYS A 35 9.66 -0.34 9.55
CA LYS A 35 9.55 -0.25 8.09
C LYS A 35 9.02 1.12 7.71
N VAL A 36 9.75 1.77 6.82
CA VAL A 36 9.48 3.15 6.43
C VAL A 36 9.32 3.22 4.92
N VAL A 37 8.36 4.02 4.45
CA VAL A 37 8.14 4.30 3.02
C VAL A 37 7.95 5.81 2.83
N SER A 38 8.10 6.32 1.61
CA SER A 38 7.62 7.67 1.30
C SER A 38 6.20 7.65 0.74
N PHE A 39 5.57 8.82 0.70
CA PHE A 39 4.32 9.00 -0.04
C PHE A 39 4.49 8.72 -1.55
N LEU A 40 5.68 8.94 -2.12
CA LEU A 40 6.01 8.60 -3.51
C LEU A 40 5.99 7.08 -3.72
N THR A 41 6.61 6.33 -2.82
CA THR A 41 6.58 4.86 -2.82
C THR A 41 5.15 4.32 -2.81
N LEU A 42 4.25 4.93 -2.03
CA LEU A 42 2.84 4.53 -2.03
C LEU A 42 2.14 4.87 -3.36
N ALA A 43 2.44 6.02 -3.96
CA ALA A 43 1.87 6.42 -5.25
C ALA A 43 2.29 5.47 -6.38
N GLU A 44 3.58 5.14 -6.43
CA GLU A 44 4.12 4.14 -7.35
C GLU A 44 3.51 2.77 -7.11
N PHE A 45 3.47 2.30 -5.85
CA PHE A 45 2.83 1.05 -5.48
C PHE A 45 1.38 1.00 -5.98
N SER A 46 0.60 2.06 -5.76
CA SER A 46 -0.80 2.15 -6.19
C SER A 46 -0.96 1.97 -7.71
N SER A 47 -0.09 2.63 -8.48
CA SER A 47 -0.09 2.54 -9.94
C SER A 47 0.29 1.13 -10.41
N VAL A 48 1.39 0.59 -9.87
CA VAL A 48 1.92 -0.73 -10.25
C VAL A 48 0.94 -1.85 -9.87
N ILE A 49 0.44 -1.85 -8.63
CA ILE A 49 -0.44 -2.92 -8.15
C ILE A 49 -1.76 -2.92 -8.91
N SER A 50 -2.32 -1.75 -9.26
CA SER A 50 -3.57 -1.67 -10.02
C SER A 50 -3.40 -2.26 -11.43
N ARG A 51 -2.28 -1.98 -12.09
CA ARG A 51 -1.97 -2.56 -13.40
C ARG A 51 -1.80 -4.08 -13.32
N LEU A 52 -1.06 -4.57 -12.33
CA LEU A 52 -0.81 -6.00 -12.17
C LEU A 52 -2.08 -6.78 -11.77
N GLU A 53 -2.96 -6.18 -10.97
CA GLU A 53 -4.25 -6.75 -10.60
C GLU A 53 -5.16 -6.96 -11.80
N LYS A 54 -5.27 -5.95 -12.68
CA LYS A 54 -6.01 -6.09 -13.94
C LYS A 54 -5.42 -7.19 -14.86
N GLY A 55 -4.11 -7.39 -14.80
CA GLY A 55 -3.41 -8.42 -15.56
C GLY A 55 -3.42 -9.81 -14.91
N GLY A 56 -4.05 -10.00 -13.75
CA GLY A 56 -4.06 -11.28 -13.03
C GLY A 56 -2.68 -11.72 -12.52
N GLN A 57 -1.73 -10.79 -12.39
CA GLN A 57 -0.33 -11.10 -12.02
C GLN A 57 -0.07 -11.03 -10.51
N VAL A 58 -1.11 -10.76 -9.71
CA VAL A 58 -1.00 -10.63 -8.25
C VAL A 58 -2.01 -11.51 -7.54
N GLU A 59 -1.61 -11.98 -6.36
CA GLU A 59 -2.44 -12.75 -5.47
C GLU A 59 -2.70 -12.01 -4.17
N PHE A 60 -3.98 -11.73 -3.93
CA PHE A 60 -4.47 -11.31 -2.63
C PHE A 60 -5.04 -12.51 -1.89
N ALA A 61 -4.90 -12.49 -0.55
CA ALA A 61 -5.64 -13.41 0.32
C ALA A 61 -7.14 -13.36 -0.02
N PRO A 62 -7.87 -14.49 0.07
CA PRO A 62 -9.27 -14.58 -0.36
C PRO A 62 -10.18 -13.49 0.21
N GLU A 63 -10.01 -13.16 1.49
CA GLU A 63 -10.81 -12.15 2.19
C GLU A 63 -10.57 -10.76 1.61
N ILE A 64 -9.30 -10.46 1.31
CA ILE A 64 -8.87 -9.19 0.73
C ILE A 64 -9.34 -9.08 -0.72
N ARG A 65 -9.27 -10.18 -1.48
CA ARG A 65 -9.80 -10.25 -2.85
C ARG A 65 -11.30 -9.94 -2.86
N ALA A 66 -12.07 -10.48 -1.92
CA ALA A 66 -13.50 -10.24 -1.79
C ALA A 66 -13.86 -8.79 -1.41
N ILE A 67 -12.98 -8.09 -0.70
CA ILE A 67 -13.13 -6.66 -0.39
C ILE A 67 -12.77 -5.82 -1.61
N ILE A 68 -11.61 -6.09 -2.22
CA ILE A 68 -11.09 -5.38 -3.40
C ILE A 68 -12.04 -5.45 -4.59
N SER A 69 -12.70 -6.59 -4.80
CA SER A 69 -13.64 -6.76 -5.91
C SER A 69 -14.89 -5.87 -5.82
N LYS A 70 -15.24 -5.41 -4.63
CA LYS A 70 -16.39 -4.53 -4.37
C LYS A 70 -16.06 -3.04 -4.44
N ILE A 71 -14.79 -2.70 -4.54
CA ILE A 71 -14.32 -1.31 -4.50
C ILE A 71 -14.28 -0.73 -5.93
N PRO A 72 -14.83 0.48 -6.15
CA PRO A 72 -14.73 1.16 -7.43
C PRO A 72 -13.28 1.30 -7.91
N PRO A 73 -12.98 1.18 -9.21
CA PRO A 73 -11.61 1.26 -9.74
C PRO A 73 -10.86 2.52 -9.31
N ARG A 74 -11.55 3.66 -9.21
CA ARG A 74 -10.98 4.95 -8.78
C ARG A 74 -10.52 4.94 -7.31
N GLU A 75 -11.14 4.14 -6.46
CA GLU A 75 -10.86 4.09 -5.02
C GLU A 75 -9.93 2.92 -4.64
N LYS A 76 -9.81 1.92 -5.51
CA LYS A 76 -9.03 0.70 -5.27
C LYS A 76 -7.57 1.01 -4.92
N ALA A 77 -6.95 1.94 -5.64
CA ALA A 77 -5.58 2.40 -5.39
C ALA A 77 -5.38 2.93 -3.96
N ILE A 78 -6.30 3.79 -3.50
CA ILE A 78 -6.26 4.40 -2.16
C ILE A 78 -6.43 3.32 -1.08
N ILE A 79 -7.40 2.44 -1.27
CA ILE A 79 -7.72 1.43 -0.27
C ILE A 79 -6.61 0.39 -0.17
N LEU A 80 -6.01 -0.01 -1.29
CA LEU A 80 -4.85 -0.90 -1.30
C LEU A 80 -3.65 -0.29 -0.57
N SER A 81 -3.36 0.98 -0.83
CA SER A 81 -2.27 1.69 -0.13
C SER A 81 -2.52 1.82 1.36
N LYS A 82 -3.74 2.19 1.77
CA LYS A 82 -4.13 2.19 3.19
C LYS A 82 -4.01 0.80 3.83
N TYR A 83 -4.42 -0.23 3.10
CA TYR A 83 -4.35 -1.61 3.56
C TYR A 83 -2.91 -2.05 3.81
N ILE A 84 -1.97 -1.82 2.88
CA ILE A 84 -0.58 -2.24 3.08
C ILE A 84 0.11 -1.48 4.21
N VAL A 85 -0.16 -0.17 4.34
CA VAL A 85 0.36 0.66 5.43
C VAL A 85 -0.07 0.09 6.77
N LYS A 86 -1.37 -0.21 6.90
CA LYS A 86 -1.92 -0.77 8.12
C LYS A 86 -1.46 -2.22 8.39
N LYS A 87 -1.43 -3.07 7.36
CA LYS A 87 -1.09 -4.49 7.49
C LYS A 87 0.35 -4.69 7.96
N PHE A 88 1.28 -3.91 7.43
CA PHE A 88 2.71 -4.09 7.70
C PHE A 88 3.28 -3.08 8.69
N ASN A 89 2.42 -2.25 9.28
CA ASN A 89 2.79 -1.16 10.19
C ASN A 89 3.86 -0.25 9.57
N LEU A 90 3.59 0.23 8.35
CA LEU A 90 4.52 1.09 7.63
C LEU A 90 4.42 2.52 8.16
N GLU A 91 5.57 3.10 8.50
CA GLU A 91 5.68 4.53 8.75
C GLU A 91 5.84 5.26 7.41
N VAL A 92 5.04 6.31 7.18
CA VAL A 92 5.08 7.06 5.91
C VAL A 92 5.76 8.40 6.14
N LEU A 93 6.96 8.57 5.56
CA LEU A 93 7.74 9.81 5.60
C LEU A 93 7.41 10.76 4.46
N GLY A 94 7.72 12.03 4.67
CA GLY A 94 7.63 13.08 3.65
C GLY A 94 6.25 13.70 3.49
N ALA A 95 5.28 13.36 4.36
CA ALA A 95 4.04 14.11 4.47
C ALA A 95 4.31 15.41 5.24
N LYS A 96 4.19 16.57 4.59
CA LYS A 96 4.23 17.86 5.30
C LYS A 96 2.92 18.06 6.08
N GLU A 97 1.83 17.50 5.58
CA GLU A 97 0.50 17.56 6.18
C GLU A 97 -0.15 16.16 6.20
N PRO A 98 -0.18 15.48 7.35
CA PRO A 98 -0.96 14.26 7.48
C PRO A 98 -2.46 14.60 7.56
N VAL A 99 -3.25 13.99 6.68
CA VAL A 99 -4.72 14.08 6.68
C VAL A 99 -5.29 12.93 7.50
N ASN A 100 -6.22 13.24 8.39
CA ASN A 100 -7.02 12.22 9.06
C ASN A 100 -8.10 11.70 8.10
N LEU A 101 -7.90 10.50 7.57
CA LEU A 101 -8.91 9.80 6.76
C LEU A 101 -9.67 8.82 7.65
N LYS A 102 -11.00 8.86 7.61
CA LYS A 102 -11.84 7.84 8.28
C LYS A 102 -11.90 6.57 7.43
N ILE A 103 -11.63 5.42 8.04
CA ILE A 103 -11.97 4.11 7.48
C ILE A 103 -12.94 3.45 8.47
N GLY A 104 -14.25 3.51 8.17
CA GLY A 104 -15.27 3.29 9.19
C GLY A 104 -15.11 4.29 10.32
N ASP A 105 -15.09 3.81 11.57
CA ASP A 105 -14.91 4.66 12.76
C ASP A 105 -13.44 4.91 13.15
N LYS A 106 -12.48 4.38 12.39
CA LYS A 106 -11.06 4.47 12.75
C LYS A 106 -10.36 5.57 11.96
N PRO A 107 -9.74 6.56 12.62
CA PRO A 107 -8.88 7.54 11.96
C PRO A 107 -7.59 6.87 11.48
N VAL A 108 -7.18 7.20 10.27
CA VAL A 108 -5.89 6.81 9.68
C VAL A 108 -5.21 8.07 9.19
N LEU A 109 -4.03 8.36 9.75
CA LEU A 109 -3.18 9.44 9.28
C LEU A 109 -2.57 9.03 7.94
N PHE A 110 -2.72 9.90 6.95
CA PHE A 110 -2.28 9.61 5.60
C PHE A 110 -1.73 10.86 4.91
N PRO A 111 -0.65 10.77 4.10
CA PRO A 111 -0.07 11.95 3.46
C PRO A 111 -1.05 12.65 2.51
N LEU A 112 -1.25 13.97 2.67
CA LEU A 112 -2.03 14.78 1.72
C LEU A 112 -1.43 14.71 0.31
N GLU A 113 -0.11 14.73 0.20
CA GLU A 113 0.64 14.71 -1.05
C GLU A 113 0.34 13.46 -1.87
N PHE A 114 0.15 12.32 -1.20
CA PHE A 114 -0.29 11.09 -1.86
C PHE A 114 -1.69 11.27 -2.48
N LEU A 115 -2.65 11.86 -1.73
CA LEU A 115 -4.01 12.11 -2.24
C LEU A 115 -4.02 13.07 -3.45
N LYS A 116 -3.15 14.07 -3.43
CA LYS A 116 -2.97 14.99 -4.57
C LYS A 116 -2.44 14.26 -5.80
N ILE A 117 -1.44 13.39 -5.65
CA ILE A 117 -0.82 12.66 -6.77
C ILE A 117 -1.79 11.70 -7.45
N ILE A 118 -2.62 11.00 -6.68
CA ILE A 118 -3.57 10.02 -7.23
C ILE A 118 -4.86 10.67 -7.75
N GLY A 119 -4.96 12.00 -7.75
CA GLY A 119 -6.11 12.73 -8.26
C GLY A 119 -7.39 12.52 -7.45
N SER A 120 -7.28 12.18 -6.16
CA SER A 120 -8.44 12.06 -5.28
C SER A 120 -8.88 13.45 -4.84
N SER A 121 -9.93 13.97 -5.48
CA SER A 121 -10.70 15.11 -4.99
C SER A 121 -11.54 14.66 -3.78
N LEU A 122 -10.88 14.41 -2.66
CA LEU A 122 -11.52 14.35 -1.34
C LEU A 122 -11.34 15.71 -0.64
N PHE A 123 -11.67 16.76 -1.39
CA PHE A 123 -12.00 18.13 -0.96
C PHE A 123 -12.97 18.69 -2.00
#